data_AF-A0A5C7PC36-F1
#
_entry.id   AF-A0A5C7PC36-F1
#
_cell.length_a   1.000
_cell.length_b   1.000
_cell.length_c   1.000
_cell.angle_alpha   90.00
_cell.angle_beta   90.00
_cell.angle_gamma   90.00
#
_symmetry.space_group_name_H-M   'P 1'
#
loop_
_entity.id
_entity.type
_entity.pdbx_description
1 polymer ?
#
loop_
_entity_poly.entity_id
_entity_poly.type
_entity_poly.pdbx_seq_one_letter_code
_entity_poly.pdbx_strand_id
1 'polypeptide(L)'
;MLLTHWSSNPLPALENREQNSLNSSEYQKPDGLWLSDESAEESWSWWCQVNNFRLHTFRIRTDFEVNMDNVLHIKNQAELLSFSHQYGRTTYGLWAQHAIVWEHVARDYKGILITPYLWECRDIGGSSTWYYSWDCASGCFWDVSCLTIQKELTDAMDC
;
A
#
# COMPACT_ATOMS: atom_id res chain seq x y z
N MET A 1 5.80 8.59 10.93
CA MET A 1 6.04 7.13 10.95
C MET A 1 7.20 6.83 10.00
N LEU A 2 8.11 5.93 10.36
CA LEU A 2 9.22 5.55 9.46
C LEU A 2 8.80 4.36 8.59
N LEU A 3 8.83 4.50 7.27
CA LEU A 3 8.52 3.43 6.30
C LEU A 3 9.61 3.34 5.24
N THR A 4 9.69 2.21 4.55
CA THR A 4 10.81 1.91 3.63
C THR A 4 10.33 1.59 2.22
N HIS A 5 11.00 2.17 1.23
CA HIS A 5 10.91 1.73 -0.16
C HIS A 5 12.12 0.88 -0.53
N TRP A 6 11.89 -0.23 -1.23
CA TRP A 6 12.93 -1.08 -1.82
C TRP A 6 12.91 -0.99 -3.33
N SER A 7 14.07 -0.75 -3.94
CA SER A 7 14.19 -0.57 -5.39
C SER A 7 15.52 -1.10 -5.94
N SER A 8 15.54 -1.38 -7.24
CA SER A 8 16.74 -1.83 -7.96
C SER A 8 17.62 -0.70 -8.47
N ASN A 9 17.07 0.52 -8.55
CA ASN A 9 17.69 1.74 -9.05
C ASN A 9 17.27 2.92 -8.16
N PRO A 10 18.08 4.00 -8.07
CA PRO A 10 17.72 5.17 -7.29
C PRO A 10 16.35 5.70 -7.66
N LEU A 11 15.62 6.21 -6.66
CA LEU A 11 14.30 6.77 -6.89
C LEU A 11 14.38 7.99 -7.81
N PRO A 12 13.48 8.12 -8.80
CA PRO A 12 13.31 9.38 -9.50
C PRO A 12 12.78 10.46 -8.54
N ALA A 13 12.68 11.70 -9.03
CA ALA A 13 11.98 12.75 -8.30
C ALA A 13 10.57 12.29 -7.93
N LEU A 14 10.16 12.56 -6.70
CA LEU A 14 8.84 12.18 -6.20
C LEU A 14 7.79 13.11 -6.82
N GLU A 15 6.71 12.51 -7.31
CA GLU A 15 5.61 13.22 -7.96
C GLU A 15 4.27 12.76 -7.38
N ASN A 16 3.34 13.69 -7.26
CA ASN A 16 1.95 13.37 -6.90
C ASN A 16 1.32 12.45 -7.94
N ARG A 17 0.43 11.57 -7.49
CA ARG A 17 -0.32 10.64 -8.35
C ARG A 17 -1.81 10.88 -8.21
N GLU A 18 -2.47 11.14 -9.33
CA GLU A 18 -3.93 11.17 -9.36
C GLU A 18 -4.48 9.74 -9.37
N GLN A 19 -5.55 9.51 -8.62
CA GLN A 19 -6.27 8.24 -8.69
C GLN A 19 -7.24 8.27 -9.86
N ASN A 20 -7.27 7.22 -10.68
CA ASN A 20 -8.26 7.06 -11.74
C ASN A 20 -9.02 5.76 -11.57
N SER A 21 -10.31 5.88 -11.27
CA SER A 21 -11.23 4.78 -10.95
C SER A 21 -12.22 4.49 -12.09
N LEU A 22 -12.07 5.14 -13.26
CA LEU A 22 -13.03 5.07 -14.36
C LEU A 22 -13.22 3.64 -14.91
N ASN A 23 -12.31 2.70 -14.63
CA ASN A 23 -12.46 1.28 -14.94
C ASN A 23 -11.91 0.35 -13.83
N SER A 24 -11.98 0.77 -12.56
CA SER A 24 -11.33 -0.01 -11.50
C SER A 24 -11.91 -1.41 -11.30
N SER A 25 -11.06 -2.41 -11.50
CA SER A 25 -11.31 -3.79 -11.08
C SER A 25 -11.33 -3.87 -9.56
N GLU A 26 -12.00 -4.88 -9.03
CA GLU A 26 -12.01 -5.23 -7.60
C GLU A 26 -10.61 -5.29 -6.96
N TYR A 27 -9.57 -5.69 -7.70
CA TYR A 27 -8.20 -5.83 -7.21
C TYR A 27 -7.31 -4.64 -7.57
N GLN A 28 -7.88 -3.53 -8.05
CA GLN A 28 -7.08 -2.36 -8.38
C GLN A 28 -6.50 -1.75 -7.10
N LYS A 29 -5.17 -1.75 -7.02
CA LYS A 29 -4.40 -1.01 -6.02
C LYS A 29 -4.40 0.50 -6.34
N PRO A 30 -4.29 1.37 -5.33
CA PRO A 30 -4.12 2.81 -5.56
C PRO A 30 -2.78 3.09 -6.25
N ASP A 31 -2.74 4.18 -7.01
CA ASP A 31 -1.55 4.68 -7.68
C ASP A 31 -0.74 5.58 -6.73
N GLY A 32 0.54 5.29 -6.52
CA GLY A 32 1.35 6.05 -5.56
C GLY A 32 2.68 5.41 -5.26
N LEU A 33 3.45 6.04 -4.37
CA LEU A 33 4.67 5.44 -3.84
C LEU A 33 4.29 4.42 -2.75
N TRP A 34 4.73 3.19 -2.94
CA TRP A 34 4.51 2.11 -1.99
C TRP A 34 5.66 2.01 -1.00
N LEU A 35 5.33 2.06 0.29
CA LEU A 35 6.27 1.98 1.41
C LEU A 35 5.87 0.85 2.36
N SER A 36 6.84 0.07 2.79
CA SER A 36 6.73 -1.06 3.71
C SER A 36 6.99 -0.63 5.15
N ASP A 37 6.25 -1.19 6.10
CA ASP A 37 6.59 -1.12 7.52
C ASP A 37 7.59 -2.23 7.86
N GLU A 38 8.89 -1.92 7.76
CA GLU A 38 9.97 -2.88 8.05
C GLU A 38 10.14 -3.19 9.54
N SER A 39 9.33 -2.58 10.41
CA SER A 39 9.26 -2.97 11.83
C SER A 39 8.20 -4.02 12.12
N ALA A 40 7.28 -4.26 11.18
CA ALA A 40 6.26 -5.29 11.27
C ALA A 40 6.83 -6.68 10.93
N GLU A 41 6.25 -7.74 11.51
CA GLU A 41 6.65 -9.13 11.23
C GLU A 41 6.46 -9.50 9.75
N GLU A 42 5.49 -8.87 9.09
CA GLU A 42 5.07 -9.19 7.72
C GLU A 42 5.33 -8.02 6.78
N SER A 43 6.56 -7.49 6.82
CA SER A 43 7.03 -6.44 5.93
C SER A 43 7.22 -6.94 4.49
N TRP A 44 7.39 -6.02 3.54
CA TRP A 44 7.66 -6.35 2.14
C TRP A 44 8.95 -7.16 1.97
N SER A 45 10.02 -6.81 2.71
CA SER A 45 11.29 -7.54 2.62
C SER A 45 11.14 -8.98 3.13
N TRP A 46 10.45 -9.18 4.26
CA TRP A 46 10.14 -10.51 4.77
C TRP A 46 9.28 -11.30 3.78
N TRP A 47 8.20 -10.69 3.27
CA TRP A 47 7.29 -11.36 2.33
C TRP A 47 8.03 -11.81 1.06
N CYS A 48 8.91 -10.96 0.52
CA CYS A 48 9.72 -11.32 -0.64
C CYS A 48 10.68 -12.47 -0.35
N GLN A 49 11.32 -12.50 0.82
CA GLN A 49 12.23 -13.57 1.23
C GLN A 49 11.51 -14.91 1.36
N VAL A 50 10.39 -14.96 2.08
CA VAL A 50 9.66 -16.23 2.30
C VAL A 50 8.97 -16.75 1.04
N ASN A 51 8.63 -15.87 0.08
CA ASN A 51 8.03 -16.25 -1.20
C ASN A 51 9.04 -16.36 -2.36
N ASN A 52 10.35 -16.15 -2.11
CA ASN A 52 11.38 -16.08 -3.15
C ASN A 52 11.01 -15.12 -4.31
N PHE A 53 10.42 -13.99 -3.98
CA PHE A 53 9.86 -13.04 -4.95
C PHE A 53 10.81 -11.86 -5.17
N ARG A 54 11.24 -11.66 -6.42
CA ARG A 54 12.01 -10.49 -6.88
C ARG A 54 13.19 -10.09 -5.97
N LEU A 55 13.88 -11.05 -5.35
CA LEU A 55 14.99 -10.76 -4.43
C LEU A 55 16.08 -9.87 -5.06
N HIS A 56 16.32 -10.00 -6.36
CA HIS A 56 17.25 -9.16 -7.12
C HIS A 56 16.88 -7.66 -7.17
N THR A 57 15.66 -7.27 -6.76
CA THR A 57 15.24 -5.87 -6.73
C THR A 57 15.51 -5.18 -5.39
N PHE A 58 16.00 -5.89 -4.37
CA PHE A 58 16.37 -5.34 -3.06
C PHE A 58 17.81 -4.82 -3.08
N ARG A 59 18.05 -3.73 -3.82
CA ARG A 59 19.41 -3.14 -3.94
C ARG A 59 19.54 -1.82 -3.20
N ILE A 60 18.48 -1.03 -3.19
CA ILE A 60 18.46 0.29 -2.59
C ILE A 60 17.29 0.36 -1.63
N ARG A 61 17.62 0.69 -0.39
CA ARG A 61 16.69 0.97 0.69
C ARG A 61 16.59 2.47 0.86
N THR A 62 15.38 3.00 0.72
CA THR A 62 15.10 4.42 1.02
C THR A 62 14.10 4.50 2.15
N ASP A 63 14.51 5.10 3.26
CA ASP A 63 13.67 5.29 4.43
C ASP A 63 13.01 6.69 4.38
N PHE A 64 11.71 6.70 4.62
CA PHE A 64 10.85 7.87 4.61
C PHE A 64 10.25 8.10 5.99
N GLU A 65 10.37 9.32 6.48
CA GLU A 65 9.48 9.79 7.52
C GLU A 65 8.17 10.28 6.87
N VAL A 66 7.10 9.58 7.19
CA VAL A 66 5.74 9.90 6.77
C VAL A 66 5.06 10.76 7.84
N ASN A 67 4.62 11.96 7.46
CA ASN A 67 3.66 12.71 8.25
C ASN A 67 2.30 12.02 8.13
N MET A 68 1.79 11.53 9.26
CA MET A 68 0.52 10.80 9.30
C MET A 68 -0.71 11.72 9.30
N ASP A 69 -0.52 13.04 9.33
CA ASP A 69 -1.62 14.00 9.16
C ASP A 69 -2.30 13.79 7.80
N ASN A 70 -3.61 13.52 7.84
CA ASN A 70 -4.42 13.20 6.66
C ASN A 70 -3.95 11.96 5.88
N VAL A 71 -3.26 11.03 6.53
CA VAL A 71 -3.04 9.67 6.01
C VAL A 71 -4.06 8.75 6.68
N LEU A 72 -4.79 7.96 5.89
CA LEU A 72 -5.68 6.95 6.44
C LEU A 72 -4.84 5.80 7.00
N HIS A 73 -4.92 5.54 8.31
CA HIS A 73 -4.22 4.42 8.93
C HIS A 73 -5.22 3.37 9.43
N ILE A 74 -5.29 2.24 8.74
CA ILE A 74 -6.10 1.08 9.08
C ILE A 74 -5.26 0.11 9.92
N LYS A 75 -5.72 -0.20 11.12
CA LYS A 75 -4.97 -0.98 12.13
C LYS A 75 -5.61 -2.31 12.47
N ASN A 76 -6.85 -2.55 12.06
CA ASN A 76 -7.61 -3.74 12.42
C ASN A 76 -8.73 -4.04 11.42
N GLN A 77 -9.29 -5.24 11.53
CA GLN A 77 -10.40 -5.71 10.69
C GLN A 77 -11.61 -4.76 10.70
N ALA A 78 -12.01 -4.22 11.86
CA ALA A 78 -13.19 -3.36 11.95
C ALA A 78 -13.00 -2.06 11.14
N GLU A 79 -11.83 -1.44 11.25
CA GLU A 79 -11.46 -0.25 10.45
C GLU A 79 -11.42 -0.57 8.95
N LEU A 80 -10.87 -1.74 8.57
CA LEU A 80 -10.81 -2.17 7.17
C LEU A 80 -12.20 -2.37 6.57
N LEU A 81 -13.10 -3.05 7.30
CA LEU A 81 -14.47 -3.27 6.87
C LEU A 81 -15.27 -1.95 6.78
N SER A 82 -15.06 -1.05 7.74
CA SER A 82 -15.66 0.30 7.71
C SER A 82 -15.19 1.08 6.48
N PHE A 83 -13.88 1.08 6.21
CA PHE A 83 -13.30 1.69 5.01
C PHE A 83 -13.88 1.09 3.73
N SER A 84 -13.96 -0.24 3.66
CA SER A 84 -14.49 -0.96 2.50
C SER A 84 -15.96 -0.62 2.24
N HIS A 85 -16.74 -0.44 3.31
CA HIS A 85 -18.13 0.00 3.18
C HIS A 85 -18.25 1.47 2.75
N GLN A 86 -17.38 2.35 3.26
CA GLN A 86 -17.42 3.79 2.97
C GLN A 86 -16.97 4.13 1.55
N TYR A 87 -15.87 3.53 1.09
CA TYR A 87 -15.22 3.87 -0.19
C TYR A 87 -15.40 2.79 -1.25
N GLY A 88 -16.00 1.66 -0.91
CA GLY A 88 -16.31 0.61 -1.85
C GLY A 88 -17.50 0.96 -2.74
N ARG A 89 -17.46 0.50 -3.99
CA ARG A 89 -18.63 0.39 -4.85
C ARG A 89 -18.97 -1.08 -5.06
N THR A 90 -20.24 -1.42 -4.98
CA THR A 90 -20.73 -2.73 -5.39
C THR A 90 -20.85 -2.75 -6.90
N THR A 91 -20.13 -3.65 -7.57
CA THR A 91 -20.37 -3.94 -8.98
C THR A 91 -21.60 -4.87 -9.10
N TYR A 92 -22.47 -4.63 -10.08
CA TYR A 92 -23.66 -5.47 -10.30
C TYR A 92 -23.29 -6.73 -11.11
N GLY A 93 -23.66 -7.92 -10.62
CA GLY A 93 -23.43 -9.21 -11.30
C GLY A 93 -23.43 -10.41 -10.34
N LEU A 94 -23.24 -11.62 -10.88
CA LEU A 94 -23.11 -12.88 -10.09
C LEU A 94 -21.91 -12.89 -9.13
N TRP A 95 -21.00 -11.92 -9.28
CA TRP A 95 -19.80 -11.70 -8.48
C TRP A 95 -19.78 -10.24 -8.07
N ALA A 96 -20.72 -9.82 -7.22
CA ALA A 96 -20.72 -8.47 -6.68
C ALA A 96 -19.43 -8.26 -5.89
N GLN A 97 -18.48 -7.51 -6.47
CA GLN A 97 -17.16 -7.33 -5.90
C GLN A 97 -17.00 -5.89 -5.43
N HIS A 98 -16.42 -5.75 -4.25
CA HIS A 98 -16.20 -4.47 -3.59
C HIS A 98 -14.89 -3.87 -4.08
N ALA A 99 -14.93 -3.18 -5.22
CA ALA A 99 -13.83 -2.34 -5.69
C ALA A 99 -13.81 -1.04 -4.89
N ILE A 100 -12.63 -0.54 -4.54
CA ILE A 100 -12.48 0.77 -3.91
C ILE A 100 -12.51 1.87 -4.96
N VAL A 101 -13.24 2.94 -4.66
CA VAL A 101 -13.23 4.18 -5.45
C VAL A 101 -12.10 5.06 -4.92
N TRP A 102 -10.87 4.80 -5.36
CA TRP A 102 -9.66 5.49 -4.87
C TRP A 102 -9.70 7.00 -5.09
N GLU A 103 -10.39 7.47 -6.13
CA GLU A 103 -10.66 8.90 -6.35
C GLU A 103 -11.35 9.56 -5.16
N HIS A 104 -12.23 8.84 -4.46
CA HIS A 104 -12.91 9.38 -3.28
C HIS A 104 -11.95 9.39 -2.08
N VAL A 105 -11.20 8.31 -1.88
CA VAL A 105 -10.20 8.23 -0.81
C VAL A 105 -9.16 9.35 -0.94
N ALA A 106 -8.72 9.65 -2.16
CA ALA A 106 -7.71 10.68 -2.42
C ALA A 106 -8.20 12.12 -2.24
N ARG A 107 -9.51 12.36 -2.13
CA ARG A 107 -10.05 13.68 -1.74
C ARG A 107 -9.91 13.93 -0.25
N ASP A 108 -9.96 12.86 0.54
CA ASP A 108 -10.00 12.91 2.00
C ASP A 108 -8.61 12.66 2.62
N TYR A 109 -7.74 11.93 1.91
CA TYR A 109 -6.43 11.51 2.42
C TYR A 109 -5.32 11.70 1.40
N LYS A 110 -4.08 11.77 1.91
CA LYS A 110 -2.81 11.85 1.17
C LYS A 110 -2.24 10.48 0.80
N GLY A 111 -2.73 9.45 1.46
CA GLY A 111 -2.30 8.08 1.33
C GLY A 111 -3.09 7.18 2.27
N ILE A 112 -2.82 5.88 2.15
CA ILE A 112 -3.37 4.84 3.01
C ILE A 112 -2.22 3.99 3.55
N LEU A 113 -2.28 3.64 4.82
CA LEU A 113 -1.36 2.73 5.49
C LEU A 113 -2.17 1.62 6.17
N ILE A 114 -1.77 0.37 5.94
CA ILE A 114 -2.36 -0.80 6.60
C ILE A 114 -1.23 -1.51 7.34
N THR A 115 -1.20 -1.35 8.66
CA THR A 115 -0.23 -2.02 9.54
C THR A 115 -0.85 -2.22 10.94
N PRO A 116 -0.80 -3.44 11.51
CA PRO A 116 -0.17 -4.65 10.97
C PRO A 116 -0.89 -5.20 9.73
N TYR A 117 -0.30 -6.20 9.06
CA TYR A 117 -0.97 -6.92 7.98
C TYR A 117 -2.14 -7.74 8.54
N LEU A 118 -3.30 -7.67 7.91
CA LEU A 118 -4.56 -8.23 8.40
C LEU A 118 -4.98 -9.51 7.65
N TRP A 119 -4.38 -10.66 8.00
CA TRP A 119 -4.67 -11.94 7.33
C TRP A 119 -6.14 -12.31 7.28
N GLU A 120 -6.87 -12.05 8.37
CA GLU A 120 -8.28 -12.34 8.51
C GLU A 120 -9.17 -11.55 7.54
N CYS A 121 -8.62 -10.51 6.91
CA CYS A 121 -9.31 -9.68 5.92
C CYS A 121 -9.04 -10.12 4.47
N ARG A 122 -8.20 -11.13 4.26
CA ARG A 122 -7.82 -11.64 2.92
C ARG A 122 -8.92 -12.55 2.34
N ASP A 123 -10.12 -12.00 2.21
CA ASP A 123 -11.34 -12.69 1.80
C ASP A 123 -11.61 -12.50 0.30
N ILE A 124 -11.90 -13.58 -0.43
CA ILE A 124 -12.24 -13.54 -1.86
C ILE A 124 -13.75 -13.61 -2.01
N GLY A 125 -14.37 -12.57 -2.58
CA GLY A 125 -15.81 -12.51 -2.82
C GLY A 125 -16.61 -11.88 -1.68
N GLY A 126 -15.96 -11.44 -0.60
CA GLY A 126 -16.58 -10.68 0.48
C GLY A 126 -16.28 -9.18 0.46
N SER A 127 -16.64 -8.49 1.53
CA SER A 127 -16.57 -7.03 1.67
C SER A 127 -15.16 -6.45 1.58
N SER A 128 -14.12 -7.26 1.82
CA SER A 128 -12.71 -6.86 1.76
C SER A 128 -11.95 -7.43 0.56
N THR A 129 -12.65 -7.86 -0.51
CA THR A 129 -12.02 -8.50 -1.70
C THR A 129 -10.86 -7.68 -2.29
N TRP A 130 -10.95 -6.35 -2.30
CA TRP A 130 -9.87 -5.49 -2.80
C TRP A 130 -8.55 -5.66 -2.04
N TYR A 131 -8.63 -5.97 -0.75
CA TYR A 131 -7.47 -6.19 0.12
C TYR A 131 -6.76 -7.51 -0.18
N TYR A 132 -7.38 -8.44 -0.90
CA TYR A 132 -6.74 -9.70 -1.29
C TYR A 132 -5.42 -9.50 -2.05
N SER A 133 -5.32 -8.39 -2.79
CA SER A 133 -4.13 -8.02 -3.54
C SER A 133 -3.02 -7.40 -2.67
N TRP A 134 -3.31 -6.99 -1.43
CA TRP A 134 -2.32 -6.45 -0.51
C TRP A 134 -1.46 -7.59 0.03
N ASP A 135 -0.13 -7.45 -0.03
CA ASP A 135 0.78 -8.58 0.21
C ASP A 135 1.45 -8.54 1.59
N CYS A 136 1.57 -7.36 2.19
CA CYS A 136 2.37 -7.12 3.40
C CYS A 136 1.90 -5.88 4.16
N ALA A 137 2.41 -5.67 5.39
CA ALA A 137 2.20 -4.46 6.18
C ALA A 137 2.84 -3.25 5.47
N SER A 138 2.02 -2.46 4.79
CA SER A 138 2.48 -1.44 3.85
C SER A 138 1.43 -0.37 3.59
N GLY A 139 1.89 0.73 3.02
CA GLY A 139 1.05 1.85 2.60
C GLY A 139 1.36 2.33 1.19
N CYS A 140 0.40 3.03 0.61
CA CYS A 140 0.50 3.71 -0.67
C CYS A 140 0.22 5.20 -0.49
N PHE A 141 1.13 6.03 -0.97
CA PHE A 141 1.12 7.49 -0.79
C PHE A 141 1.09 8.18 -2.13
N TRP A 142 0.02 8.94 -2.39
CA TRP A 142 -0.22 9.61 -3.66
C TRP A 142 0.01 11.13 -3.60
N ASP A 143 0.02 11.72 -2.40
CA ASP A 143 0.48 13.09 -2.17
C ASP A 143 1.85 13.06 -1.47
N VAL A 144 2.90 13.44 -2.21
CA VAL A 144 4.28 13.35 -1.74
C VAL A 144 4.61 14.40 -0.69
N SER A 145 3.72 15.38 -0.44
CA SER A 145 3.90 16.37 0.62
C SER A 145 3.87 15.77 2.04
N CYS A 146 3.39 14.52 2.20
CA CYS A 146 3.47 13.80 3.46
C CYS A 146 4.78 13.03 3.65
N LEU A 147 5.72 13.10 2.70
CA LEU A 147 6.93 12.26 2.69
C LEU A 147 8.20 13.10 2.83
N THR A 148 9.06 12.71 3.78
CA THR A 148 10.41 13.25 3.93
C THR A 148 11.42 12.11 3.83
N ILE A 149 12.38 12.20 2.89
CA ILE A 149 13.48 11.23 2.81
C ILE A 149 14.41 11.43 4.02
N GLN A 150 14.65 10.36 4.78
CA GLN A 150 15.57 10.36 5.92
C GLN A 150 16.92 9.75 5.58
N LYS A 151 16.92 8.66 4.82
CA LYS A 151 18.14 7.93 4.48
C LYS A 151 17.98 7.17 3.16
N GLU A 152 19.02 7.20 2.34
CA GLU A 152 19.18 6.30 1.21
C GLU A 152 20.41 5.43 1.47
N LEU A 153 20.21 4.11 1.41
CA LEU A 153 21.24 3.09 1.59
C LEU A 153 21.29 2.24 0.32
N THR A 154 22.46 2.20 -0.29
CA THR A 154 22.76 1.24 -1.34
C THR A 154 23.31 -0.02 -0.67
N ASP A 155 22.58 -1.13 -0.74
CA ASP A 155 23.15 -2.42 -0.37
C ASP A 155 24.15 -2.81 -1.47
N ALA A 156 25.43 -2.83 -1.10
CA ALA A 156 26.44 -3.56 -1.84
C ALA A 156 26.21 -5.07 -1.59
N MET A 157 25.11 -5.61 -2.10
CA MET A 157 25.00 -7.05 -2.25
C MET A 157 25.87 -7.43 -3.45
N ASP A 158 27.14 -7.70 -3.15
CA ASP A 158 28.04 -8.41 -4.05
C ASP A 158 27.37 -9.75 -4.41
N CYS A 159 26.99 -9.88 -5.69
CA CYS A 159 26.45 -11.10 -6.28
C CYS A 159 27.49 -12.22 -6.32
#